data_AF-A0A7T1HQC6-F1
#
_entry.id   AF-A0A7T1HQC6-F1
#
_cell.length_a   1.000
_cell.length_b   1.000
_cell.length_c   1.000
_cell.angle_alpha   90.00
_cell.angle_beta   90.00
_cell.angle_gamma   90.00
#
_symmetry.space_group_name_H-M   'P 1'
#
loop_
_entity.id
_entity.type
_entity.pdbx_description
1 polymer ?
#
loop_
_entity_poly.entity_id
_entity_poly.type
_entity_poly.pdbx_seq_one_letter_code
_entity_poly.pdbx_strand_id
1 'polypeptide(L)'
;MTSPRSANPTKLGTAASDRTSDSLITSLCREADGVRQRCRQVIAALGSTQEQRLILRLERERTLLLQRLQDLRTTGLVLRRQGLRQSISLALLLELCSRPLCT
;
A
#
# COMPACT_ATOMS: atom_id res chain seq x y z
N MET A 1 -19.75 20.68 -54.01
CA MET A 1 -19.08 21.07 -52.74
C MET A 1 -20.12 21.01 -51.65
N THR A 2 -19.90 20.18 -50.62
CA THR A 2 -20.25 20.34 -49.18
C THR A 2 -20.47 18.97 -48.51
N SER A 3 -19.43 18.45 -47.86
CA SER A 3 -19.55 17.45 -46.80
C SER A 3 -19.55 18.18 -45.45
N PRO A 4 -20.34 17.76 -44.46
CA PRO A 4 -20.02 18.03 -43.07
C PRO A 4 -19.39 16.77 -42.44
N ARG A 5 -18.07 16.82 -42.26
CA ARG A 5 -17.32 15.89 -41.42
C ARG A 5 -17.69 16.20 -39.98
N SER A 6 -18.57 15.39 -39.38
CA SER A 6 -18.94 15.50 -37.98
C SER A 6 -17.72 15.15 -37.11
N ALA A 7 -17.08 16.19 -36.59
CA ALA A 7 -15.98 16.08 -35.64
C ALA A 7 -16.57 15.83 -34.26
N ASN A 8 -16.25 14.67 -33.70
CA ASN A 8 -16.55 14.29 -32.33
C ASN A 8 -15.43 14.81 -31.42
N PRO A 9 -15.68 15.67 -30.41
CA PRO A 9 -14.69 15.98 -29.41
C PRO A 9 -15.01 15.29 -28.08
N THR A 10 -14.20 14.26 -27.84
CA THR A 10 -13.38 14.12 -26.62
C THR A 10 -14.10 13.92 -25.28
N LYS A 11 -14.18 12.63 -24.89
CA LYS A 11 -14.19 12.18 -23.48
C LYS A 11 -12.95 12.73 -22.75
N LEU A 12 -13.10 13.84 -22.04
CA LEU A 12 -12.02 14.50 -21.26
C LEU A 12 -12.25 14.47 -19.74
N GLY A 13 -13.14 13.60 -19.26
CA GLY A 13 -13.51 13.52 -17.83
C GLY A 13 -12.81 12.44 -16.99
N THR A 14 -12.10 11.48 -17.59
CA THR A 14 -11.70 10.25 -16.87
C THR A 14 -10.25 10.26 -16.37
N ALA A 15 -9.34 10.96 -17.05
CA ALA A 15 -7.90 10.84 -16.79
C ALA A 15 -7.38 11.54 -15.51
N ALA A 16 -8.15 12.42 -14.89
CA ALA A 16 -7.73 13.12 -13.65
C ALA A 16 -8.04 12.29 -12.39
N SER A 17 -9.16 11.55 -12.41
CA SER A 17 -9.55 10.63 -11.32
C SER A 17 -8.57 9.45 -11.20
N ASP A 18 -8.09 8.94 -12.33
CA ASP A 18 -7.14 7.81 -12.36
C ASP A 18 -5.76 8.21 -11.79
N ARG A 19 -5.25 9.40 -12.14
CA ARG A 19 -3.94 9.87 -11.62
C ARG A 19 -3.94 10.10 -10.11
N THR A 20 -5.07 10.55 -9.57
CA THR A 20 -5.21 10.78 -8.12
C THR A 20 -5.31 9.46 -7.36
N SER A 21 -5.88 8.44 -7.98
CA SER A 21 -5.96 7.09 -7.44
C SER A 21 -4.59 6.43 -7.39
N ASP A 22 -3.76 6.59 -8.43
CA ASP A 22 -2.42 6.03 -8.48
C ASP A 22 -1.43 6.72 -7.52
N SER A 23 -1.53 8.03 -7.31
CA SER A 23 -0.69 8.74 -6.32
C SER A 23 -1.00 8.29 -4.89
N LEU A 24 -2.28 8.07 -4.57
CA LEU A 24 -2.70 7.52 -3.28
C LEU A 24 -2.17 6.10 -3.08
N ILE A 25 -2.32 5.21 -4.07
CA ILE A 25 -1.80 3.84 -3.98
C ILE A 25 -0.27 3.86 -3.82
N THR A 26 0.43 4.75 -4.52
CA THR A 26 1.87 4.92 -4.39
C THR A 26 2.27 5.33 -2.97
N SER A 27 1.50 6.25 -2.35
CA SER A 27 1.71 6.62 -0.94
C SER A 27 1.52 5.43 0.00
N LEU A 28 0.48 4.61 -0.24
CA LEU A 28 0.23 3.40 0.55
C LEU A 28 1.35 2.36 0.37
N CYS A 29 1.92 2.23 -0.83
CA CYS A 29 3.08 1.33 -1.06
C CYS A 29 4.29 1.78 -0.23
N ARG A 30 4.62 3.08 -0.26
CA ARG A 30 5.73 3.63 0.52
C ARG A 30 5.52 3.45 2.01
N GLU A 31 4.28 3.62 2.47
CA GLU A 31 3.93 3.36 3.86
C GLU A 31 4.12 1.88 4.22
N ALA A 32 3.61 0.96 3.40
CA ALA A 32 3.78 -0.47 3.60
C ALA A 32 5.26 -0.84 3.69
N ASP A 33 6.10 -0.34 2.78
CA ASP A 33 7.55 -0.56 2.81
C ASP A 33 8.20 -0.01 4.09
N GLY A 34 7.81 1.19 4.52
CA GLY A 34 8.29 1.79 5.77
C GLY A 34 7.93 0.94 7.00
N VAL A 35 6.68 0.47 7.08
CA VAL A 35 6.22 -0.40 8.18
C VAL A 35 6.96 -1.73 8.15
N ARG A 36 7.17 -2.34 6.97
CA ARG A 36 7.94 -3.59 6.83
C ARG A 36 9.38 -3.40 7.30
N GLN A 37 10.03 -2.31 6.90
CA GLN A 37 11.40 -2.03 7.31
C GLN A 37 11.49 -1.85 8.83
N ARG A 38 10.55 -1.14 9.43
CA ARG A 38 10.50 -0.98 10.89
C ARG A 38 10.26 -2.31 11.61
N CYS A 39 9.37 -3.15 11.11
CA CYS A 39 9.16 -4.50 11.61
C CYS A 39 10.47 -5.30 11.66
N ARG A 40 11.26 -5.28 10.58
CA ARG A 40 12.56 -5.98 10.53
C ARG A 40 13.53 -5.45 11.58
N GLN A 41 13.60 -4.13 11.76
CA GLN A 41 14.44 -3.52 12.79
C GLN A 41 14.02 -3.96 14.20
N VAL A 42 12.71 -3.96 14.49
CA VAL A 42 12.17 -4.39 15.79
C VAL A 42 12.45 -5.88 16.03
N ILE A 43 12.27 -6.74 15.03
CA ILE A 43 12.56 -8.18 15.12
C ILE A 43 14.06 -8.41 15.38
N ALA A 44 14.94 -7.70 14.68
CA ALA A 44 16.38 -7.78 14.91
C ALA A 44 16.75 -7.34 16.33
N ALA A 45 16.17 -6.22 16.80
CA ALA A 45 16.40 -5.72 18.16
C ALA A 45 15.89 -6.68 19.25
N LEU A 46 14.74 -7.34 19.02
CA LEU A 46 14.24 -8.39 19.91
C LEU A 46 15.20 -9.57 20.01
N GLY A 47 15.88 -9.93 18.92
CA GLY A 47 16.86 -11.02 18.90
C GLY A 47 18.17 -10.73 19.66
N SER A 48 18.50 -9.45 19.89
CA SER A 48 19.76 -9.05 20.52
C SER A 48 19.61 -8.46 21.94
N THR A 49 18.39 -8.16 22.38
CA THR A 49 18.14 -7.43 23.63
C THR A 49 17.89 -8.39 24.79
N GLN A 50 18.50 -8.12 25.95
CA GLN A 50 18.26 -8.85 27.21
C GLN A 50 17.48 -8.04 28.25
N GLU A 51 17.24 -6.75 28.00
CA GLU A 51 16.53 -5.86 28.92
C GLU A 51 15.01 -6.06 28.81
N GLN A 52 14.38 -6.56 29.88
CA GLN A 52 12.99 -7.01 29.88
C GLN A 52 11.99 -5.89 29.53
N ARG A 53 12.20 -4.65 30.00
CA ARG A 53 11.29 -3.55 29.70
C ARG A 53 11.35 -3.17 28.23
N LEU A 54 12.54 -3.18 27.64
CA LEU A 54 12.75 -2.93 26.22
C LEU A 54 12.13 -4.05 25.37
N ILE A 55 12.25 -5.32 25.78
CA ILE A 55 11.57 -6.44 25.12
C ILE A 55 10.06 -6.19 25.09
N LEU A 56 9.42 -5.89 26.23
CA LEU A 56 7.98 -5.62 26.30
C LEU A 56 7.56 -4.44 25.42
N ARG A 57 8.39 -3.39 25.33
CA ARG A 57 8.13 -2.25 24.44
C ARG A 57 8.22 -2.63 22.97
N LEU A 58 9.26 -3.39 22.60
CA LEU A 58 9.47 -3.84 21.23
C LEU A 58 8.39 -4.84 20.78
N GLU A 59 7.90 -5.71 21.65
CA GLU A 59 6.78 -6.61 21.36
C GLU A 59 5.47 -5.85 21.10
N ARG A 60 5.20 -4.80 21.89
CA ARG A 60 4.06 -3.90 21.65
C ARG A 60 4.20 -3.18 20.31
N GLU A 61 5.39 -2.64 20.04
CA GLU A 61 5.66 -1.97 18.77
C GLU A 61 5.50 -2.93 17.58
N ARG A 62 6.05 -4.14 17.66
CA ARG A 62 5.87 -5.20 16.66
C ARG A 62 4.38 -5.48 16.41
N THR A 63 3.58 -5.58 17.47
CA THR A 63 2.14 -5.84 17.37
C THR A 63 1.43 -4.72 16.62
N LEU A 64 1.71 -3.46 16.96
CA LEU A 64 1.14 -2.29 16.29
C LEU A 64 1.54 -2.22 14.81
N LEU A 65 2.79 -2.52 14.47
CA LEU A 65 3.26 -2.53 13.09
C LEU A 65 2.62 -3.64 12.26
N LEU A 66 2.45 -4.84 12.83
CA LEU A 66 1.74 -5.95 12.18
C LEU A 66 0.27 -5.61 11.93
N GLN A 67 -0.39 -5.01 12.92
CA GLN A 67 -1.75 -4.51 12.77
C GLN A 67 -1.82 -3.47 11.63
N ARG A 68 -0.87 -2.54 11.56
CA ARG A 68 -0.84 -1.54 10.48
C ARG A 68 -0.68 -2.18 9.10
N LEU A 69 0.15 -3.22 8.95
CA LEU A 69 0.24 -3.96 7.68
C LEU A 69 -1.08 -4.63 7.31
N GLN A 70 -1.80 -5.16 8.29
CA GLN A 70 -3.11 -5.77 8.07
C GLN A 70 -4.15 -4.71 7.65
N ASP A 71 -4.13 -3.52 8.25
CA ASP A 71 -4.99 -2.41 7.87
C ASP A 71 -4.71 -1.97 6.42
N LEU A 72 -3.43 -1.79 6.06
CA LEU A 72 -3.03 -1.45 4.68
C LEU A 72 -3.48 -2.50 3.67
N ARG A 73 -3.35 -3.79 4.01
CA ARG A 73 -3.87 -4.90 3.20
C ARG A 73 -5.38 -4.79 3.01
N THR A 74 -6.11 -4.52 4.09
CA THR A 74 -7.57 -4.39 4.08
C THR A 74 -8.00 -3.22 3.20
N THR A 75 -7.34 -2.06 3.32
CA THR A 75 -7.55 -0.91 2.44
C THR A 75 -7.28 -1.28 0.98
N GLY A 76 -6.18 -1.96 0.68
CA GLY A 76 -5.89 -2.44 -0.68
C GLY A 76 -6.99 -3.37 -1.24
N LEU A 77 -7.53 -4.27 -0.41
CA LEU A 77 -8.62 -5.15 -0.82
C LEU A 77 -9.93 -4.39 -1.08
N VAL A 78 -10.22 -3.35 -0.29
CA VAL A 78 -11.36 -2.46 -0.51
C VAL A 78 -11.21 -1.70 -1.83
N LEU A 79 -10.04 -1.10 -2.07
CA LEU A 79 -9.72 -0.41 -3.33
C LEU A 79 -9.85 -1.34 -4.54
N ARG A 80 -9.44 -2.60 -4.39
CA ARG A 80 -9.59 -3.63 -5.44
C ARG A 80 -11.06 -3.92 -5.76
N ARG A 81 -11.92 -3.93 -4.74
CA ARG A 81 -13.37 -4.13 -4.93
C ARG A 81 -14.05 -2.92 -5.58
N GLN A 82 -13.53 -1.71 -5.34
CA GLN A 82 -14.05 -0.44 -5.87
C GLN A 82 -13.70 -0.16 -7.34
N GLY A 83 -12.95 -1.04 -8.01
CA GLY A 83 -12.74 -0.98 -9.46
C GLY A 83 -11.28 -0.88 -9.90
N LEU A 84 -10.33 -0.71 -8.98
CA LEU A 84 -8.89 -0.58 -9.29
C LEU A 84 -8.20 -1.94 -9.55
N ARG A 85 -8.93 -2.94 -10.03
CA ARG A 85 -8.45 -4.35 -10.14
C ARG A 85 -7.24 -4.54 -11.05
N GLN A 86 -7.07 -3.68 -12.05
CA GLN A 86 -5.99 -3.79 -13.04
C GLN A 86 -4.77 -2.91 -12.72
N SER A 87 -4.78 -2.17 -11.60
CA SER A 87 -3.64 -1.32 -11.22
C SER A 87 -2.47 -2.16 -10.74
N ILE A 88 -1.32 -2.04 -11.41
CA ILE A 88 -0.05 -2.67 -11.00
C ILE A 88 0.36 -2.18 -9.59
N SER A 89 0.12 -0.91 -9.29
CA SER A 89 0.43 -0.30 -8.00
C SER A 89 -0.39 -0.95 -6.88
N LEU A 90 -1.65 -1.29 -7.16
CA LEU A 90 -2.49 -1.97 -6.19
C LEU A 90 -2.06 -3.42 -5.98
N ALA A 91 -1.67 -4.10 -7.04
CA ALA A 91 -1.10 -5.44 -6.94
C ALA A 91 0.18 -5.43 -6.09
N LEU A 92 1.06 -4.44 -6.30
CA LEU A 92 2.26 -4.23 -5.50
C LEU A 92 1.93 -4.01 -4.02
N LEU A 93 0.98 -3.13 -3.69
CA LEU A 93 0.55 -2.90 -2.30
C LEU A 93 0.13 -4.20 -1.61
N LEU A 94 -0.73 -5.00 -2.27
CA LEU A 94 -1.21 -6.27 -1.72
C LEU A 94 -0.09 -7.29 -1.54
N GLU A 95 0.85 -7.35 -2.48
CA GLU A 95 2.04 -8.20 -2.39
C GLU A 95 2.92 -7.78 -1.21
N LEU A 96 3.23 -6.49 -1.07
CA LEU A 96 4.01 -5.95 0.05
C LEU A 96 3.37 -6.28 1.40
N CYS A 97 2.06 -6.15 1.54
CA CYS A 97 1.37 -6.46 2.80
C CYS A 97 1.22 -7.97 3.07
N SER A 98 1.44 -8.86 2.10
CA SER A 98 1.29 -10.31 2.26
C SER A 98 2.60 -11.06 2.42
N ARG A 99 3.73 -10.47 1.98
CA ARG A 99 5.04 -11.08 2.12
C ARG A 99 5.44 -11.30 3.58
N PRO A 100 6.08 -12.43 3.92
CA PRO A 100 6.65 -12.64 5.24
C PRO A 100 7.72 -11.56 5.54
N LEU A 101 7.88 -11.24 6.82
CA LEU A 101 8.84 -10.24 7.30
C LEU A 101 10.21 -10.84 7.62
N CYS A 102 10.24 -12.16 7.85
CA CYS A 102 11.45 -12.94 8.11
C CYS A 102 11.68 -13.92 6.96
N THR A 103 12.84 -13.81 6.32
CA THR A 103 13.47 -14.81 5.44
C THR A 103 14.93 -14.83 5.80
#